data_AF-A0ABD3BFD8-F1
#
_entry.id   AF-A0ABD3BFD8-F1
#
_cell.length_a   1.000
_cell.length_b   1.000
_cell.length_c   1.000
_cell.angle_alpha   90.00
_cell.angle_beta   90.00
_cell.angle_gamma   90.00
#
_symmetry.space_group_name_H-M   'P 1'
#
loop_
_entity.id
_entity.type
_entity.pdbx_description
1 polymer ?
#
loop_
_entity_poly.entity_id
_entity_poly.type
_entity_poly.pdbx_seq_one_letter_code
_entity_poly.pdbx_strand_id
1 'polypeptide(L)'
;MDSTWRERKSKVEELGSTEEALFDELKYTAKLLHKDSRNKYAWSHRQWALEKLGRGYADELGFCNQMLKHEHNAHNRLIWDQKFFAVQKCLTKGMTIIRSCEVNVAMHAILDYPEDENPWRYLRLLYKNDMKALARHEKTTRIQEIRQMLYLQKERTLCKTMPKQEEKR
;
A
#
# COMPACT_ATOMS: atom_id res chain seq x y z
N MET A 1 -9.74 -13.50 13.73
CA MET A 1 -8.28 -13.71 13.83
C MET A 1 -8.06 -15.20 14.08
N ASP A 2 -7.25 -15.86 13.25
CA ASP A 2 -6.90 -17.28 13.42
C ASP A 2 -6.37 -17.55 14.84
N SER A 3 -6.72 -18.69 15.45
CA SER A 3 -6.39 -19.03 16.84
C SER A 3 -4.87 -19.11 17.05
N THR A 4 -4.15 -19.63 16.07
CA THR A 4 -2.69 -19.81 16.11
C THR A 4 -1.94 -18.48 16.26
N TRP A 5 -2.37 -17.44 15.55
CA TRP A 5 -1.76 -16.12 15.62
C TRP A 5 -2.04 -15.39 16.93
N ARG A 6 -3.23 -15.63 17.53
CA ARG A 6 -3.56 -15.09 18.85
C ARG A 6 -2.71 -15.72 19.94
N GLU A 7 -2.54 -17.04 19.91
CA GLU A 7 -1.67 -17.75 20.84
C GLU A 7 -0.22 -17.30 20.73
N ARG A 8 0.30 -17.16 19.51
CA ARG A 8 1.66 -16.65 19.27
C ARG A 8 1.84 -15.25 19.86
N LYS A 9 0.89 -14.35 19.61
CA LYS A 9 0.91 -13.00 20.18
C LYS A 9 0.88 -13.03 21.71
N SER A 10 0.00 -13.82 22.33
CA SER A 10 -0.09 -13.95 23.80
C SER A 10 1.26 -14.36 24.39
N LYS A 11 1.90 -15.38 23.79
CA LYS A 11 3.18 -15.88 24.27
C LYS A 11 4.30 -14.84 24.21
N VAL A 12 4.36 -14.02 23.16
CA VAL A 12 5.34 -12.93 23.07
C VAL A 12 5.04 -11.81 24.08
N GLU A 13 3.76 -11.57 24.38
CA GLU A 13 3.35 -10.62 25.42
C GLU A 13 3.71 -11.12 26.83
N GLU A 14 3.49 -12.41 27.12
CA GLU A 14 3.87 -13.06 28.38
C GLU A 14 5.39 -13.05 28.63
N LEU A 15 6.18 -13.17 27.55
CA LEU A 15 7.65 -13.08 27.62
C LEU A 15 8.17 -11.64 27.70
N GLY A 16 7.29 -10.66 27.91
CA GLY A 16 7.64 -9.26 28.15
C GLY A 16 7.83 -8.41 26.89
N SER A 17 7.63 -8.98 25.69
CA SER A 17 7.77 -8.26 24.41
C SER A 17 9.10 -7.50 24.28
N THR A 18 10.22 -8.16 24.58
CA THR A 18 11.54 -7.54 24.39
C THR A 18 11.72 -7.10 22.93
N GLU A 19 12.60 -6.12 22.71
CA GLU A 19 12.87 -5.67 21.35
C GLU A 19 13.37 -6.82 20.47
N GLU A 20 14.23 -7.72 20.99
CA GLU A 20 14.69 -8.88 20.21
C GLU A 20 13.52 -9.77 19.79
N ALA A 21 12.60 -10.06 20.71
CA ALA A 21 11.43 -10.88 20.42
C ALA A 21 10.56 -10.24 19.32
N LEU A 22 10.32 -8.92 19.41
CA LEU A 22 9.53 -8.20 18.41
C LEU A 22 10.25 -8.17 17.04
N PHE A 23 11.57 -8.00 17.00
CA PHE A 23 12.34 -8.10 15.75
C PHE A 23 12.27 -9.51 15.16
N ASP A 24 12.29 -10.55 15.98
CA ASP A 24 12.14 -11.92 15.51
C ASP A 24 10.72 -12.19 14.96
N GLU A 25 9.68 -11.57 15.51
CA GLU A 25 8.34 -11.58 14.92
C GLU A 25 8.28 -10.86 13.57
N LEU A 26 9.03 -9.76 13.39
CA LEU A 26 9.16 -9.10 12.09
C LEU A 26 9.92 -9.99 11.08
N LYS A 27 10.97 -10.69 11.49
CA LYS A 27 11.68 -11.64 10.61
C LYS A 27 10.78 -12.83 10.25
N TYR A 28 10.03 -13.35 11.23
CA TYR A 28 9.11 -14.47 11.04
C TYR A 28 8.00 -14.12 10.05
N THR A 29 7.32 -12.99 10.26
CA THR A 29 6.28 -12.51 9.34
C THR A 29 6.85 -12.22 7.95
N ALA A 30 8.07 -11.67 7.84
CA ALA A 30 8.72 -11.47 6.55
C ALA A 30 8.91 -12.80 5.80
N LYS A 31 9.41 -13.84 6.45
CA LYS A 31 9.57 -15.17 5.83
C LYS A 31 8.25 -15.75 5.32
N LEU A 32 7.16 -15.57 6.08
CA LEU A 32 5.84 -16.03 5.66
C LEU A 32 5.28 -15.22 4.49
N LEU A 33 5.46 -13.90 4.52
CA LEU A 33 4.97 -13.01 3.47
C LEU A 33 5.73 -13.17 2.15
N HIS A 34 6.99 -13.56 2.18
CA HIS A 34 7.72 -13.96 0.96
C HIS A 34 7.15 -15.26 0.34
N LYS A 35 6.54 -16.13 1.13
CA LYS A 35 5.87 -17.35 0.64
C LYS A 35 4.44 -17.07 0.19
N ASP A 36 3.71 -16.27 0.97
CA ASP A 36 2.35 -15.86 0.68
C ASP A 36 2.15 -14.39 1.09
N SER A 37 2.30 -13.50 0.11
CA SER A 37 2.15 -12.05 0.30
C SER A 37 0.70 -11.63 0.55
N ARG A 38 -0.27 -12.54 0.38
CA ARG A 38 -1.70 -12.31 0.60
C ARG A 38 -2.16 -12.77 1.99
N ASN A 39 -1.24 -13.25 2.83
CA ASN A 39 -1.54 -13.66 4.18
C ASN A 39 -1.90 -12.47 5.09
N LYS A 40 -3.20 -12.22 5.22
CA LYS A 40 -3.74 -11.13 6.07
C LYS A 40 -3.39 -11.24 7.55
N TYR A 41 -3.19 -12.46 8.07
CA TYR A 41 -2.85 -12.68 9.48
C TYR A 41 -1.40 -12.33 9.76
N ALA A 42 -0.49 -12.67 8.83
CA ALA A 42 0.92 -12.27 8.91
C ALA A 42 1.08 -10.74 8.86
N TRP A 43 0.35 -10.05 7.97
CA TRP A 43 0.34 -8.57 7.93
C TRP A 43 -0.19 -7.96 9.23
N SER A 44 -1.32 -8.47 9.76
CA SER A 44 -1.89 -7.98 11.01
C SER A 44 -0.95 -8.18 12.20
N HIS A 45 -0.29 -9.34 12.28
CA HIS A 45 0.71 -9.62 13.31
C HIS A 45 1.93 -8.72 13.18
N ARG A 46 2.38 -8.46 11.95
CA ARG A 46 3.48 -7.54 11.65
C ARG A 46 3.17 -6.11 12.10
N GLN A 47 1.96 -5.62 11.88
CA GLN A 47 1.52 -4.30 12.40
C GLN A 47 1.58 -4.26 13.93
N TRP A 48 1.05 -5.28 14.60
CA TRP A 48 1.12 -5.36 16.07
C TRP A 48 2.57 -5.29 16.58
N ALA A 49 3.50 -6.04 15.97
CA ALA A 49 4.90 -6.02 16.38
C ALA A 49 5.54 -4.62 16.17
N LEU A 50 5.26 -3.95 15.04
CA LEU A 50 5.73 -2.57 14.79
C LEU A 50 5.14 -1.56 15.77
N GLU A 51 3.86 -1.71 16.14
CA GLU A 51 3.22 -0.83 17.12
C GLU A 51 3.83 -1.01 18.51
N LYS A 52 4.10 -2.25 18.94
CA LYS A 52 4.80 -2.54 20.20
C LYS A 52 6.22 -1.99 20.22
N LEU A 53 6.95 -2.07 19.10
CA LEU A 53 8.28 -1.47 18.97
C LEU A 53 8.22 0.07 19.00
N GLY A 54 7.15 0.66 18.46
CA GLY A 54 7.02 2.13 18.36
C GLY A 54 8.03 2.80 17.42
N ARG A 55 8.84 2.03 16.68
CA ARG A 55 9.89 2.47 15.75
C ARG A 55 10.06 1.48 14.58
N GLY A 56 11.00 1.73 13.68
CA GLY A 56 11.28 0.84 12.53
C GLY A 56 10.36 1.03 11.33
N TYR A 57 9.49 2.05 11.32
CA TYR A 57 8.56 2.30 10.22
C TYR A 57 9.26 2.63 8.89
N ALA A 58 10.43 3.27 8.92
CA ALA A 58 11.20 3.54 7.70
C ALA A 58 11.71 2.23 7.07
N ASP A 59 12.20 1.30 7.88
CA ASP A 59 12.62 -0.03 7.43
C ASP A 59 11.42 -0.82 6.87
N GLU A 60 10.25 -0.65 7.48
CA GLU A 60 9.00 -1.25 6.99
C GLU A 60 8.62 -0.73 5.59
N LEU A 61 8.83 0.56 5.31
CA LEU A 61 8.64 1.09 3.96
C LEU A 61 9.65 0.47 2.97
N GLY A 62 10.89 0.25 3.42
CA GLY A 62 11.90 -0.48 2.66
C GLY A 62 11.45 -1.90 2.34
N PHE A 63 10.90 -2.63 3.32
CA PHE A 63 10.34 -3.96 3.14
C PHE A 63 9.16 -3.96 2.16
N CYS A 64 8.22 -3.03 2.29
CA CYS A 64 7.09 -2.90 1.34
C CYS A 64 7.58 -2.61 -0.09
N ASN A 65 8.59 -1.74 -0.25
CA ASN A 65 9.18 -1.45 -1.55
C ASN A 65 9.84 -2.68 -2.17
N GLN A 66 10.52 -3.51 -1.37
CA GLN A 66 11.08 -4.78 -1.86
C GLN A 66 9.98 -5.74 -2.31
N MET A 67 8.91 -5.86 -1.52
CA MET A 67 7.77 -6.72 -1.87
C MET A 67 7.08 -6.30 -3.17
N LEU A 68 6.91 -4.98 -3.40
CA LEU A 68 6.29 -4.43 -4.61
C LEU A 68 7.14 -4.60 -5.89
N LYS A 69 8.46 -4.82 -5.78
CA LYS A 69 9.31 -5.07 -6.96
C LYS A 69 8.98 -6.38 -7.68
N HIS A 70 8.31 -7.32 -7.00
CA HIS A 70 7.84 -8.53 -7.64
C HIS A 70 6.54 -8.24 -8.41
N GLU A 71 6.48 -8.59 -9.70
CA GLU A 71 5.33 -8.28 -10.58
C GLU A 71 4.00 -8.80 -10.01
N HIS A 72 3.98 -10.01 -9.44
CA HIS A 72 2.78 -10.58 -8.82
C HIS A 72 2.29 -9.83 -7.56
N ASN A 73 3.11 -8.94 -7.02
CA ASN A 73 2.85 -8.15 -5.83
C ASN A 73 2.58 -6.67 -6.12
N ALA A 74 2.89 -6.16 -7.31
CA ALA A 74 2.67 -4.75 -7.67
C ALA A 74 1.22 -4.32 -7.41
N HIS A 75 0.28 -5.21 -7.71
CA HIS A 75 -1.17 -5.01 -7.52
C HIS A 75 -1.72 -5.52 -6.17
N ASN A 76 -0.85 -5.95 -5.25
CA ASN A 76 -1.30 -6.50 -3.98
C ASN A 76 -1.70 -5.37 -3.03
N ARG A 77 -3.02 -5.21 -2.89
CA ARG A 77 -3.67 -4.24 -1.99
C ARG A 77 -3.11 -4.27 -0.56
N LEU A 78 -2.78 -5.44 -0.02
CA LEU A 78 -2.32 -5.56 1.37
C LEU A 78 -0.95 -4.91 1.58
N ILE A 79 -0.07 -4.94 0.57
CA ILE A 79 1.23 -4.26 0.64
C ILE A 79 1.04 -2.74 0.61
N TRP A 80 0.14 -2.24 -0.25
CA TRP A 80 -0.20 -0.81 -0.28
C TRP A 80 -0.87 -0.34 1.02
N ASP A 81 -1.74 -1.17 1.61
CA ASP A 81 -2.36 -0.90 2.92
C ASP A 81 -1.30 -0.87 4.04
N GLN A 82 -0.34 -1.81 4.03
CA GLN A 82 0.79 -1.82 4.98
C GLN A 82 1.69 -0.60 4.83
N LYS A 83 2.01 -0.23 3.58
CA LYS A 83 2.80 0.96 3.27
C LYS A 83 2.13 2.22 3.79
N PHE A 84 0.80 2.31 3.67
CA PHE A 84 0.04 3.44 4.22
C PHE A 84 0.10 3.48 5.75
N PHE A 85 -0.09 2.34 6.41
CA PHE A 85 0.08 2.21 7.86
C PHE A 85 1.45 2.74 8.31
N ALA A 86 2.54 2.29 7.68
CA ALA A 86 3.89 2.70 8.05
C ALA A 86 4.14 4.19 7.80
N VAL A 87 3.71 4.73 6.64
CA VAL A 87 3.83 6.17 6.35
C VAL A 87 3.06 7.01 7.35
N GLN A 88 1.83 6.63 7.69
CA GLN A 88 1.03 7.37 8.65
C GLN A 88 1.77 7.47 9.99
N LYS A 89 2.37 6.37 10.46
CA LYS A 89 3.16 6.36 11.70
C LYS A 89 4.41 7.26 11.58
N CYS A 90 5.14 7.22 10.46
CA CYS A 90 6.24 8.15 10.18
C CYS A 90 5.82 9.62 10.24
N LEU A 91 4.72 9.98 9.56
CA LEU A 91 4.22 11.34 9.51
C LEU A 91 3.74 11.84 10.88
N THR A 92 3.08 10.99 11.67
CA THR A 92 2.69 11.33 13.05
C THR A 92 3.89 11.58 13.97
N LYS A 93 5.06 11.02 13.63
CA LYS A 93 6.33 11.23 14.33
C LYS A 93 7.15 12.39 13.77
N GLY A 94 6.57 13.19 12.86
CA GLY A 94 7.22 14.39 12.32
C GLY A 94 8.16 14.16 11.13
N MET A 95 8.23 12.93 10.58
CA MET A 95 9.11 12.62 9.42
C MET A 95 8.49 13.10 8.10
N THR A 96 8.42 14.42 7.89
CA THR A 96 7.72 15.03 6.74
C THR A 96 8.33 14.69 5.38
N ILE A 97 9.65 14.45 5.32
CA ILE A 97 10.39 14.07 4.09
C ILE A 97 9.84 12.77 3.48
N ILE A 98 9.33 11.85 4.32
CA ILE A 98 8.74 10.58 3.86
C ILE A 98 7.60 10.82 2.87
N ARG A 99 6.80 11.89 3.05
CA ARG A 99 5.70 12.17 2.12
C ARG A 99 6.20 12.33 0.68
N SER A 100 7.23 13.14 0.47
CA SER A 100 7.75 13.42 -0.88
C SER A 100 8.37 12.20 -1.53
N CYS A 101 9.07 11.35 -0.76
CA CYS A 101 9.60 10.08 -1.25
C CYS A 101 8.48 9.13 -1.66
N GLU A 102 7.43 9.02 -0.85
CA GLU A 102 6.33 8.09 -1.06
C GLU A 102 5.38 8.54 -2.16
N VAL A 103 5.28 9.85 -2.41
CA VAL A 103 4.67 10.38 -3.63
C VAL A 103 5.39 9.79 -4.83
N ASN A 104 6.72 9.93 -4.95
CA ASN A 104 7.47 9.39 -6.10
C ASN A 104 7.19 7.90 -6.31
N VAL A 105 7.18 7.09 -5.23
CA VAL A 105 6.88 5.65 -5.32
C VAL A 105 5.50 5.40 -5.93
N ALA A 106 4.48 6.12 -5.45
CA ALA A 106 3.12 6.01 -6.00
C ALA A 106 3.09 6.45 -7.47
N MET A 107 3.82 7.51 -7.83
CA MET A 107 3.89 7.98 -9.21
C MET A 107 4.50 6.96 -10.16
N HIS A 108 5.62 6.34 -9.77
CA HIS A 108 6.26 5.31 -10.58
C HIS A 108 5.33 4.12 -10.79
N ALA A 109 4.65 3.65 -9.73
CA ALA A 109 3.69 2.56 -9.87
C ALA A 109 2.49 2.92 -10.77
N ILE A 110 2.01 4.17 -10.72
CA ILE A 110 0.96 4.67 -11.64
C ILE A 110 1.45 4.72 -13.08
N LEU A 111 2.70 5.13 -13.31
CA LEU A 111 3.27 5.21 -14.66
C LEU A 111 3.45 3.82 -15.27
N ASP A 112 3.86 2.84 -14.46
CA ASP A 112 4.03 1.45 -14.89
C ASP A 112 2.68 0.77 -15.15
N TYR A 113 1.72 0.96 -14.24
CA TYR A 113 0.39 0.33 -14.29
C TYR A 113 -0.74 1.32 -14.00
N PRO A 114 -1.12 2.16 -14.98
CA PRO A 114 -2.06 3.25 -14.76
C PRO A 114 -3.47 2.77 -14.38
N GLU A 115 -3.85 1.54 -14.74
CA GLU A 115 -5.15 0.93 -14.40
C GLU A 115 -5.22 0.41 -12.94
N ASP A 116 -4.10 0.28 -12.23
CA ASP A 116 -4.10 -0.20 -10.85
C ASP A 116 -4.53 0.90 -9.87
N GLU A 117 -5.71 0.75 -9.27
CA GLU A 117 -6.27 1.70 -8.31
C GLU A 117 -5.50 1.79 -6.99
N ASN A 118 -4.64 0.83 -6.64
CA ASN A 118 -3.96 0.82 -5.34
C ASN A 118 -2.96 2.00 -5.20
N PRO A 119 -2.01 2.23 -6.12
CA PRO A 119 -1.18 3.44 -6.15
C PRO A 119 -1.98 4.74 -6.11
N TRP A 120 -3.08 4.84 -6.87
CA TRP A 120 -3.93 6.03 -6.90
C TRP A 120 -4.59 6.31 -5.56
N ARG A 121 -5.14 5.27 -4.93
CA ARG A 121 -5.75 5.36 -3.61
C ARG A 121 -4.70 5.75 -2.57
N TYR A 122 -3.53 5.12 -2.63
CA TYR A 122 -2.41 5.41 -1.75
C TYR A 122 -1.98 6.88 -1.86
N LEU A 123 -1.81 7.40 -3.08
CA LEU A 123 -1.48 8.80 -3.34
C LEU A 123 -2.50 9.77 -2.73
N ARG A 124 -3.81 9.49 -2.87
CA ARG A 124 -4.87 10.31 -2.24
C ARG A 124 -4.79 10.31 -0.72
N LEU A 125 -4.50 9.14 -0.13
CA LEU A 125 -4.39 8.98 1.32
C LEU A 125 -3.19 9.73 1.91
N LEU A 126 -2.07 9.86 1.18
CA LEU A 126 -0.91 10.68 1.60
C LEU A 126 -1.26 12.15 1.87
N TYR A 127 -2.29 12.66 1.20
CA TYR A 127 -2.82 14.02 1.34
C TYR A 127 -4.13 14.06 2.13
N LYS A 128 -4.51 12.99 2.83
CA LYS A 128 -5.78 12.90 3.58
C LYS A 128 -7.00 13.23 2.70
N ASN A 129 -6.95 12.86 1.42
CA ASN A 129 -7.96 13.19 0.40
C ASN A 129 -8.13 14.69 0.10
N ASP A 130 -7.18 15.55 0.50
CA ASP A 130 -7.13 16.94 0.03
C ASP A 130 -6.59 16.99 -1.41
N MET A 131 -7.52 16.92 -2.36
CA MET A 131 -7.22 16.96 -3.79
C MET A 131 -6.60 18.29 -4.23
N LYS A 132 -6.85 19.39 -3.51
CA LYS A 132 -6.23 20.70 -3.82
C LYS A 132 -4.76 20.70 -3.39
N ALA A 133 -4.44 20.14 -2.23
CA ALA A 133 -3.05 19.98 -1.78
C ALA A 133 -2.28 19.01 -2.68
N LEU A 134 -2.92 17.93 -3.11
CA LEU A 134 -2.33 17.01 -4.07
C LEU A 134 -2.02 17.74 -5.39
N ALA A 135 -2.98 18.47 -5.97
CA ALA A 135 -2.80 19.18 -7.24
C ALA A 135 -1.71 20.26 -7.20
N ARG A 136 -1.47 20.88 -6.05
CA ARG A 136 -0.38 21.86 -5.88
C ARG A 136 1.01 21.21 -5.80
N HIS A 137 1.09 19.90 -5.61
CA HIS A 137 2.38 19.22 -5.53
C HIS A 137 2.99 19.13 -6.93
N GLU A 138 4.13 19.78 -7.13
CA GLU A 138 4.84 19.96 -8.41
C GLU A 138 4.94 18.67 -9.26
N LYS A 139 5.07 17.52 -8.60
CA LYS A 139 5.28 16.22 -9.26
C LYS A 139 3.98 15.59 -9.79
N THR A 140 2.81 16.05 -9.37
CA THR A 140 1.54 15.35 -9.63
C THR A 140 0.83 15.78 -10.91
N THR A 141 1.33 16.79 -11.63
CA THR A 141 0.74 17.31 -12.88
C THR A 141 0.52 16.19 -13.91
N ARG A 142 1.57 15.40 -14.19
CA ARG A 142 1.55 14.31 -15.17
C ARG A 142 0.52 13.21 -14.82
N ILE A 143 0.25 13.02 -13.53
CA ILE A 143 -0.70 12.01 -13.05
C ILE A 143 -2.14 12.41 -13.33
N GLN A 144 -2.46 13.70 -13.25
CA GLN A 144 -3.82 14.18 -13.57
C GLN A 144 -4.15 13.94 -15.05
N GLU A 145 -3.18 14.18 -15.93
CA GLU A 145 -3.30 13.90 -17.38
C GLU A 145 -3.51 12.41 -17.64
N ILE A 146 -2.71 11.54 -17.02
CA ILE A 146 -2.86 10.08 -17.14
C ILE A 146 -4.26 9.64 -16.73
N ARG A 147 -4.77 10.14 -15.60
CA ARG A 147 -6.12 9.76 -15.15
C ARG A 147 -7.20 10.16 -16.13
N GLN A 148 -7.10 11.37 -16.69
CA GLN A 148 -8.04 11.85 -17.70
C GLN A 148 -7.98 10.99 -18.96
N MET A 149 -6.78 10.60 -19.40
CA MET A 149 -6.60 9.72 -20.55
C MET A 149 -7.24 8.34 -20.33
N LEU A 150 -7.02 7.71 -19.17
CA LEU A 150 -7.64 6.41 -18.85
C LEU A 150 -9.16 6.49 -18.80
N TYR A 151 -9.70 7.58 -18.23
CA TYR A 151 -11.15 7.81 -18.19
C TYR A 151 -11.74 7.87 -19.61
N LEU A 152 -11.13 8.66 -20.50
CA LEU A 152 -11.54 8.76 -21.90
C LEU A 152 -11.39 7.44 -22.67
N GLN A 153 -10.38 6.64 -22.36
CA GLN A 153 -10.21 5.31 -22.95
C GLN A 153 -11.33 4.36 -22.54
N LYS A 154 -11.75 4.37 -21.27
CA LYS A 154 -12.89 3.58 -20.77
C LYS A 154 -14.21 3.97 -21.42
N GLU A 155 -14.47 5.26 -21.60
CA GLU A 155 -15.67 5.72 -22.33
C GLU A 155 -15.67 5.24 -23.78
N ARG A 156 -14.52 5.32 -24.47
CA ARG A 156 -14.39 4.83 -25.86
C ARG A 156 -14.60 3.33 -25.99
N THR A 157 -14.19 2.51 -25.02
CA THR A 157 -14.43 1.06 -25.04
C THR A 157 -15.89 0.74 -24.75
N LEU A 158 -16.51 1.42 -23.78
CA LEU A 158 -17.95 1.32 -23.48
C LEU A 158 -18.82 1.62 -24.71
N CYS A 159 -18.52 2.70 -25.44
CA CYS A 159 -19.27 3.05 -26.66
C CYS A 159 -19.11 2.03 -27.80
N LYS A 160 -18.00 1.29 -27.87
CA LYS A 160 -17.76 0.26 -28.91
C LYS A 160 -18.46 -1.07 -28.62
N THR A 161 -18.79 -1.35 -27.36
CA THR A 161 -19.41 -2.61 -26.92
C THR A 161 -20.94 -2.54 -26.85
N MET A 162 -21.56 -1.39 -27.12
CA MET A 162 -23.01 -1.29 -27.20
C MET A 162 -23.53 -2.05 -28.43
N PRO A 163 -24.46 -3.02 -28.28
CA PRO A 163 -25.04 -3.70 -29.43
C PRO A 163 -25.77 -2.69 -30.31
N LYS A 164 -25.49 -2.71 -31.62
CA LYS A 164 -26.30 -1.99 -32.60
C LYS A 164 -27.74 -2.45 -32.40
N GLN A 165 -28.62 -1.55 -31.97
CA GLN A 165 -30.04 -1.87 -31.96
C GLN A 165 -30.44 -2.20 -33.40
N GLU A 166 -30.81 -3.46 -33.63
CA GLU A 166 -31.42 -3.87 -34.89
C GLU A 166 -32.74 -3.13 -35.02
N GLU A 167 -32.72 -2.15 -35.92
CA GLU A 167 -33.86 -1.38 -36.37
C GLU A 167 -34.83 -2.35 -37.08
N LYS A 168 -35.76 -2.93 -36.32
CA LYS A 168 -36.84 -3.76 -36.87
C LYS A 168 -37.79 -2.85 -37.65
N ARG A 169 -37.69 -2.96 -38.99
CA ARG A 169 -38.71 -2.56 -39.96
C ARG A 169 -40.03 -3.26 -39.73
#